data_AF-A0A954J458-F1
#
_entry.id   AF-A0A954J458-F1
#
_cell.length_a   1.000
_cell.length_b   1.000
_cell.length_c   1.000
_cell.angle_alpha   90.00
_cell.angle_beta   90.00
_cell.angle_gamma   90.00
#
_symmetry.space_group_name_H-M   'P 1'
#
loop_
_entity.id
_entity.type
_entity.pdbx_description
1 polymer ?
#
loop_
_entity_poly.entity_id
_entity_poly.type
_entity_poly.pdbx_seq_one_letter_code
_entity_poly.pdbx_strand_id
1 'polypeptide(L)'
;MTAAPEPLGSDELAPALAALEAGEDFKSVLEALLLRIPLEKAELLMLLLREGRGAWHLLCEARGGAALFIGNAFSGTVQALADAGYAVTVYDRAPERLAFCAHRTRQWTAGEAHTVLDEGAARLPFDDDAFELVVQEDGAPSSSLVRAHPLAECSRVARGEFVLVADNRLGYKRSSGWRGRFEVPSPPRWLLDAWRAPRGERSLPGWRRALRFAGSEPAEAWSLYPTSLDFTYVAGIDCDAPRLYVGPKERQNPLKVAGKELGLFGALSPSFALRSARADRPAVPRRLERVLALVSERVGEPVGEVEHLVATRGNSAVVLTRGTAEPGGPGDWCLHLPLSRQQRTQLERHHDVLERLPV
;
A
#
# COMPACT_ATOMS: atom_id res chain seq x y z
N MET A 1 -10.54 7.76 -24.37
CA MET A 1 -9.77 7.23 -23.23
C MET A 1 -10.27 7.97 -22.00
N THR A 2 -10.82 7.28 -21.01
CA THR A 2 -11.26 7.93 -19.77
C THR A 2 -10.08 7.96 -18.80
N ALA A 3 -9.72 9.16 -18.33
CA ALA A 3 -8.72 9.32 -17.28
C ALA A 3 -9.13 8.52 -16.03
N ALA A 4 -8.16 8.15 -15.19
CA ALA A 4 -8.49 7.60 -13.88
C ALA A 4 -9.43 8.59 -13.15
N PRO A 5 -10.51 8.13 -12.50
CA PRO A 5 -11.44 9.03 -11.83
C PRO A 5 -10.70 9.84 -10.77
N GLU A 6 -10.83 11.17 -10.84
CA GLU A 6 -10.34 12.03 -9.77
C GLU A 6 -11.30 11.95 -8.58
N PRO A 7 -10.78 11.71 -7.35
CA PRO A 7 -11.65 11.52 -6.20
C PRO A 7 -12.41 12.78 -5.84
N LEU A 8 -11.77 13.95 -5.89
CA LEU A 8 -12.36 15.25 -5.54
C LEU A 8 -11.74 16.36 -6.39
N GLY A 9 -12.55 17.33 -6.82
CA GLY A 9 -12.10 18.61 -7.38
C GLY A 9 -11.91 19.69 -6.31
N SER A 10 -11.29 20.81 -6.68
CA SER A 10 -10.99 21.92 -5.76
C SER A 10 -12.24 22.48 -5.08
N ASP A 11 -13.33 22.71 -5.82
CA ASP A 11 -14.59 23.24 -5.27
C ASP A 11 -15.24 22.30 -4.24
N GLU A 12 -15.05 20.99 -4.41
CA GLU A 12 -15.57 20.00 -3.46
C GLU A 12 -14.77 20.03 -2.16
N LEU A 13 -13.45 20.24 -2.23
CA LEU A 13 -12.56 20.21 -1.09
C LEU A 13 -12.50 21.55 -0.32
N ALA A 14 -12.74 22.69 -0.99
CA ALA A 14 -12.56 24.02 -0.41
C ALA A 14 -13.31 24.23 0.92
N PRO A 15 -14.60 23.84 1.09
CA PRO A 15 -15.28 24.02 2.38
C PRO A 15 -14.71 23.15 3.50
N ALA A 16 -14.21 21.96 3.17
CA ALA A 16 -13.55 21.09 4.14
C ALA A 16 -12.21 21.69 4.60
N LEU A 17 -11.43 22.27 3.67
CA LEU A 17 -10.18 22.96 4.02
C LEU A 17 -10.43 24.19 4.89
N ALA A 18 -11.44 25.01 4.56
CA ALA A 18 -11.79 26.17 5.38
C ALA A 18 -12.16 25.78 6.82
N ALA A 19 -12.92 24.69 7.01
CA ALA A 19 -13.24 24.16 8.33
C ALA A 19 -11.99 23.67 9.09
N LEU A 20 -11.09 22.95 8.40
CA LEU A 20 -9.83 22.49 8.99
C LEU A 20 -8.88 23.64 9.38
N GLU A 21 -8.85 24.71 8.57
CA GLU A 21 -8.10 25.93 8.85
C GLU A 21 -8.67 26.71 10.05
N ALA A 22 -10.00 26.65 10.23
CA ALA A 22 -10.68 27.16 11.42
C ALA A 22 -10.44 26.31 12.68
N GLY A 23 -9.70 25.20 12.58
CA GLY A 23 -9.33 24.34 13.70
C GLY A 23 -10.34 23.24 14.01
N GLU A 24 -11.28 22.95 13.11
CA GLU A 24 -12.20 21.84 13.31
C GLU A 24 -11.50 20.47 13.30
N ASP A 25 -12.11 19.51 14.00
CA ASP A 25 -11.62 18.14 14.05
C ASP A 25 -11.77 17.46 12.67
N PHE A 26 -10.70 16.80 12.24
CA PHE A 26 -10.62 16.21 10.90
C PHE A 26 -11.66 15.11 10.69
N LYS A 27 -12.03 14.35 11.73
CA LYS A 27 -13.06 13.33 11.60
C LYS A 27 -14.40 13.96 11.26
N SER A 28 -14.80 15.00 12.00
CA SER A 28 -16.04 15.72 11.77
C SER A 28 -16.07 16.37 10.38
N VAL A 29 -14.97 16.99 9.95
CA VAL A 29 -14.86 17.55 8.61
C VAL A 29 -14.95 16.48 7.52
N LEU A 30 -14.26 15.35 7.69
CA LEU A 30 -14.30 14.24 6.74
C LEU A 30 -15.71 13.65 6.63
N GLU A 31 -16.41 13.44 7.75
CA GLU A 31 -17.79 12.97 7.76
C GLU A 31 -18.72 13.93 7.01
N ALA A 32 -18.62 15.24 7.27
CA ALA A 32 -19.39 16.27 6.57
C ALA A 32 -19.07 16.31 5.06
N LEU A 33 -17.79 16.17 4.69
CA LEU A 33 -17.36 16.08 3.29
C LEU A 33 -17.99 14.88 2.59
N LEU A 34 -17.92 13.69 3.19
CA LEU A 34 -18.46 12.45 2.62
C LEU A 34 -19.97 12.50 2.41
N LEU A 35 -20.70 13.20 3.27
CA LEU A 35 -22.16 13.39 3.12
C LEU A 35 -22.53 14.39 2.02
N ARG A 36 -21.62 15.30 1.65
CA ARG A 36 -21.87 16.38 0.68
C ARG A 36 -21.56 15.98 -0.76
N ILE A 37 -20.63 15.05 -0.97
CA ILE A 37 -20.16 14.64 -2.30
C ILE A 37 -20.97 13.45 -2.84
N PRO A 38 -20.96 13.20 -4.17
CA PRO A 38 -21.57 12.00 -4.75
C PRO A 38 -21.02 10.71 -4.13
N LEU A 39 -21.88 9.71 -3.96
CA LEU A 39 -21.55 8.43 -3.31
C LEU A 39 -20.37 7.72 -3.98
N GLU A 40 -20.30 7.75 -5.31
CA GLU A 40 -19.19 7.20 -6.10
C GLU A 40 -17.83 7.79 -5.67
N LYS A 41 -17.79 9.12 -5.46
CA LYS A 41 -16.59 9.83 -5.04
C LYS A 41 -16.28 9.57 -3.57
N ALA A 42 -17.29 9.51 -2.72
CA ALA A 42 -17.13 9.15 -1.31
C ALA A 42 -16.53 7.74 -1.15
N GLU A 43 -17.00 6.76 -1.91
CA GLU A 43 -16.46 5.40 -1.93
C GLU A 43 -15.00 5.36 -2.38
N LEU A 44 -14.67 6.07 -3.46
CA LEU A 44 -13.29 6.17 -3.95
C LEU A 44 -12.37 6.88 -2.95
N LEU A 45 -12.82 7.98 -2.35
CA LEU A 45 -12.08 8.70 -1.32
C LEU A 45 -11.81 7.79 -0.13
N MET A 46 -12.81 7.05 0.35
CA MET A 46 -12.65 6.11 1.46
C MET A 46 -11.69 4.96 1.14
N LEU A 47 -11.64 4.52 -0.12
CA LEU A 47 -10.65 3.55 -0.57
C LEU A 47 -9.23 4.13 -0.52
N LEU A 48 -9.04 5.35 -0.99
CA LEU A 48 -7.75 6.03 -0.97
C LEU A 48 -7.28 6.30 0.45
N LEU A 49 -8.16 6.80 1.33
CA LEU A 49 -7.80 7.15 2.70
C LEU A 49 -7.37 5.94 3.54
N ARG A 50 -7.67 4.71 3.14
CA ARG A 50 -7.42 3.51 3.95
C ARG A 50 -5.93 3.25 4.20
N GLU A 51 -5.51 3.24 5.46
CA GLU A 51 -4.12 3.01 5.89
C GLU A 51 -3.64 1.59 5.61
N GLY A 52 -4.57 0.63 5.51
CA GLY A 52 -4.31 -0.73 5.04
C GLY A 52 -3.59 -0.80 3.69
N ARG A 53 -3.66 0.26 2.87
CA ARG A 53 -2.90 0.39 1.62
C ARG A 53 -1.39 0.36 1.81
N GLY A 54 -0.91 0.79 2.97
CA GLY A 54 0.50 0.74 3.33
C GLY A 54 0.96 -0.60 3.90
N ALA A 55 0.12 -1.62 4.04
CA ALA A 55 0.49 -2.87 4.74
C ALA A 55 1.72 -3.58 4.15
N TRP A 56 1.98 -3.41 2.85
CA TRP A 56 3.17 -3.97 2.18
C TRP A 56 4.49 -3.42 2.75
N HIS A 57 4.50 -2.25 3.40
CA HIS A 57 5.74 -1.65 3.95
C HIS A 57 6.38 -2.51 5.04
N LEU A 58 5.62 -3.44 5.63
CA LEU A 58 6.14 -4.42 6.57
C LEU A 58 7.16 -5.38 5.92
N LEU A 59 7.11 -5.52 4.59
CA LEU A 59 8.04 -6.35 3.81
C LEU A 59 9.26 -5.56 3.32
N CYS A 60 9.34 -4.26 3.62
CA CYS A 60 10.51 -3.43 3.32
C CYS A 60 11.60 -3.60 4.38
N GLU A 61 12.84 -3.31 3.98
CA GLU A 61 14.01 -3.32 4.84
C GLU A 61 14.17 -2.04 5.66
N ALA A 62 13.78 -0.90 5.09
CA ALA A 62 13.95 0.41 5.67
C ALA A 62 13.35 0.50 7.08
N ARG A 63 14.13 1.09 7.98
CA ARG A 63 13.83 1.17 9.42
C ARG A 63 13.09 2.46 9.78
N GLY A 64 13.13 3.46 8.91
CA GLY A 64 12.62 4.81 9.14
C GLY A 64 13.44 5.79 8.30
N GLY A 65 13.51 7.04 8.73
CA GLY A 65 14.23 8.10 8.03
C GLY A 65 13.34 8.86 7.04
N ALA A 66 13.95 9.55 6.08
CA ALA A 66 13.21 10.31 5.08
C ALA A 66 12.52 9.36 4.08
N ALA A 67 11.22 9.55 3.87
CA ALA A 67 10.47 8.85 2.82
C ALA A 67 9.85 9.85 1.84
N LEU A 68 9.85 9.51 0.56
CA LEU A 68 9.14 10.26 -0.48
C LEU A 68 7.94 9.44 -0.95
N PHE A 69 6.75 10.03 -0.92
CA PHE A 69 5.53 9.47 -1.48
C PHE A 69 5.11 10.25 -2.71
N ILE A 70 5.01 9.56 -3.85
CA ILE A 70 4.56 10.07 -5.14
C ILE A 70 3.25 9.35 -5.49
N GLY A 71 2.17 10.11 -5.64
CA GLY A 71 0.86 9.53 -5.94
C GLY A 71 -0.26 10.44 -5.49
N ASN A 72 -1.42 9.86 -5.21
CA ASN A 72 -2.55 10.62 -4.68
C ASN A 72 -2.31 10.95 -3.20
N ALA A 73 -2.22 12.24 -2.84
CA ALA A 73 -1.97 12.67 -1.46
C ALA A 73 -3.06 12.25 -0.44
N PHE A 74 -4.23 11.79 -0.89
CA PHE A 74 -5.21 11.15 0.00
C PHE A 74 -4.80 9.74 0.44
N SER A 75 -3.78 9.12 -0.16
CA SER A 75 -3.44 7.72 0.09
C SER A 75 -3.10 7.47 1.56
N GLY A 76 -3.81 6.51 2.17
CA GLY A 76 -3.56 6.02 3.53
C GLY A 76 -2.16 5.45 3.76
N THR A 77 -1.44 5.13 2.67
CA THR A 77 -0.02 4.75 2.73
C THR A 77 0.81 5.85 3.39
N VAL A 78 0.50 7.13 3.18
CA VAL A 78 1.21 8.25 3.82
C VAL A 78 1.13 8.15 5.34
N GLN A 79 -0.07 7.91 5.88
CA GLN A 79 -0.28 7.80 7.32
C GLN A 79 0.39 6.55 7.89
N ALA A 80 0.30 5.41 7.18
CA ALA A 80 0.97 4.18 7.57
C ALA A 80 2.49 4.34 7.66
N LEU A 81 3.11 5.09 6.73
CA LEU A 81 4.53 5.38 6.77
C LEU A 81 4.89 6.37 7.89
N ALA A 82 4.13 7.46 8.06
CA ALA A 82 4.38 8.42 9.13
C ALA A 82 4.32 7.74 10.52
N ASP A 83 3.33 6.87 10.76
CA ASP A 83 3.21 6.14 12.02
C ASP A 83 4.22 4.98 12.17
N ALA A 84 4.81 4.52 11.06
CA ALA A 84 5.94 3.59 11.07
C ALA A 84 7.29 4.27 11.37
N GLY A 85 7.30 5.60 11.58
CA GLY A 85 8.47 6.39 11.98
C GLY A 85 9.23 7.04 10.82
N TYR A 86 8.63 7.18 9.64
CA TYR A 86 9.23 7.94 8.53
C TYR A 86 8.90 9.43 8.63
N ALA A 87 9.86 10.27 8.26
CA ALA A 87 9.62 11.67 7.92
C ALA A 87 9.15 11.72 6.45
N VAL A 88 7.83 11.78 6.25
CA VAL A 88 7.24 11.60 4.91
C VAL A 88 7.16 12.93 4.17
N THR A 89 7.74 12.98 2.98
CA THR A 89 7.50 14.04 1.99
C THR A 89 6.46 13.54 1.00
N VAL A 90 5.35 14.27 0.86
CA VAL A 90 4.25 13.96 -0.07
C VAL A 90 4.36 14.88 -1.27
N TYR A 91 4.46 14.29 -2.46
CA TYR A 91 4.62 15.00 -3.72
C TYR A 91 3.37 14.77 -4.60
N ASP A 92 2.60 15.84 -4.83
CA ASP A 92 1.34 15.81 -5.58
C ASP A 92 1.15 17.15 -6.33
N ARG A 93 0.43 17.13 -7.45
CA ARG A 93 0.10 18.29 -8.29
C ARG A 93 -1.04 19.16 -7.75
N ALA A 94 -1.88 18.62 -6.88
CA ALA A 94 -3.04 19.35 -6.36
C ALA A 94 -2.74 19.96 -4.98
N PRO A 95 -2.62 21.30 -4.87
CA PRO A 95 -2.31 21.94 -3.60
C PRO A 95 -3.39 21.69 -2.53
N GLU A 96 -4.66 21.58 -2.92
CA GLU A 96 -5.77 21.33 -2.01
C GLU A 96 -5.70 19.92 -1.41
N ARG A 97 -5.27 18.91 -2.20
CA ARG A 97 -5.03 17.55 -1.68
C ARG A 97 -3.84 17.51 -0.73
N LEU A 98 -2.78 18.23 -1.05
CA LEU A 98 -1.62 18.37 -0.16
C LEU A 98 -2.03 19.03 1.16
N ALA A 99 -2.79 20.12 1.12
CA ALA A 99 -3.30 20.78 2.32
C ALA A 99 -4.15 19.82 3.17
N PHE A 100 -5.09 19.11 2.55
CA PHE A 100 -5.93 18.13 3.24
C PHE A 100 -5.10 16.99 3.86
N CYS A 101 -4.11 16.48 3.14
CA CYS A 101 -3.16 15.49 3.64
C CYS A 101 -2.38 16.01 4.85
N ALA A 102 -1.88 17.24 4.80
CA ALA A 102 -1.15 17.87 5.89
C ALA A 102 -2.03 18.04 7.14
N HIS A 103 -3.30 18.40 6.99
CA HIS A 103 -4.25 18.45 8.12
C HIS A 103 -4.51 17.06 8.70
N ARG A 104 -4.77 16.06 7.84
CA ARG A 104 -5.00 14.68 8.26
C ARG A 104 -3.82 14.15 9.08
N THR A 105 -2.60 14.25 8.53
CA THR A 105 -1.40 13.71 9.16
C THR A 105 -1.13 14.41 10.51
N ARG A 106 -1.23 15.75 10.58
CA ARG A 106 -1.06 16.49 11.84
C ARG A 106 -2.00 16.02 12.96
N GLN A 107 -3.25 15.70 12.64
CA GLN A 107 -4.22 15.28 13.65
C GLN A 107 -4.16 13.77 13.96
N TRP A 108 -3.84 12.93 12.97
CA TRP A 108 -4.05 11.48 13.07
C TRP A 108 -2.79 10.62 13.10
N THR A 109 -1.59 11.19 12.96
CA THR A 109 -0.33 10.44 13.10
C THR A 109 0.51 10.96 14.25
N ALA A 110 1.55 10.22 14.61
CA ALA A 110 2.60 10.69 15.53
C ALA A 110 3.71 11.46 14.81
N GLY A 111 3.87 11.24 13.51
CA GLY A 111 4.83 11.94 12.66
C GLY A 111 4.25 13.18 11.97
N GLU A 112 5.13 13.88 11.26
CA GLU A 112 4.77 14.98 10.36
C GLU A 112 4.90 14.53 8.90
N ALA A 113 4.04 15.08 8.03
CA ALA A 113 4.23 15.00 6.59
C ALA A 113 4.56 16.38 6.05
N HIS A 114 5.68 16.49 5.34
CA HIS A 114 6.02 17.65 4.54
C HIS A 114 5.34 17.51 3.18
N THR A 115 4.76 18.59 2.67
CA THR A 115 4.09 18.58 1.37
C THR A 115 4.90 19.41 0.38
N VAL A 116 5.02 18.91 -0.84
CA VAL A 116 5.72 19.59 -1.93
C VAL A 116 4.82 19.54 -3.16
N LEU A 117 4.56 20.71 -3.74
CA LEU A 117 3.74 20.83 -4.94
C LEU A 117 4.54 20.37 -6.17
N ASP A 118 3.97 19.46 -6.94
CA ASP A 118 4.50 19.09 -8.25
C ASP A 118 4.06 20.11 -9.31
N GLU A 119 5.00 20.93 -9.75
CA GLU A 119 4.81 21.89 -10.83
C GLU A 119 4.86 21.24 -12.23
N GLY A 120 4.96 19.91 -12.30
CA GLY A 120 4.96 19.13 -13.54
C GLY A 120 6.35 18.94 -14.16
N ALA A 121 7.41 19.17 -13.37
CA ALA A 121 8.78 18.96 -13.83
C ALA A 121 9.07 17.46 -14.04
N ALA A 122 9.78 17.15 -15.13
CA ALA A 122 10.18 15.77 -15.41
C ALA A 122 11.21 15.24 -14.37
N ARG A 123 12.07 16.14 -13.88
CA ARG A 123 13.07 15.86 -12.85
C ARG A 123 12.50 16.20 -11.48
N LEU A 124 12.65 15.30 -10.52
CA LEU A 124 12.23 15.56 -9.13
C LEU A 124 13.14 16.62 -8.49
N PRO A 125 12.58 17.58 -7.71
CA PRO A 125 13.33 18.69 -7.10
C PRO A 125 14.09 18.27 -5.84
N PHE A 126 14.66 17.06 -5.84
CA PHE A 126 15.39 16.49 -4.72
C PHE A 126 16.77 16.02 -5.17
N ASP A 127 17.71 16.08 -4.24
CA ASP A 127 19.06 15.55 -4.43
C ASP A 127 19.03 14.03 -4.66
N ASP A 128 20.10 13.54 -5.28
CA ASP A 128 20.34 12.10 -5.41
C ASP A 128 20.45 11.50 -4.01
N ASP A 129 19.88 10.31 -3.80
CA ASP A 129 19.93 9.60 -2.51
C ASP A 129 19.36 10.37 -1.30
N ALA A 130 18.39 11.26 -1.54
CA ALA A 130 17.75 12.04 -0.48
C ALA A 130 16.86 11.19 0.45
N PHE A 131 16.30 10.06 -0.02
CA PHE A 131 15.27 9.31 0.71
C PHE A 131 15.67 7.85 0.97
N GLU A 132 15.44 7.37 2.19
CA GLU A 132 15.58 5.94 2.53
C GLU A 132 14.52 5.08 1.83
N LEU A 133 13.33 5.64 1.63
CA LEU A 133 12.23 4.96 0.96
C LEU A 133 11.56 5.91 -0.01
N VAL A 134 11.49 5.53 -1.28
CA VAL A 134 10.64 6.19 -2.28
C VAL A 134 9.48 5.27 -2.60
N VAL A 135 8.28 5.83 -2.68
CA VAL A 135 7.05 5.11 -3.00
C VAL A 135 6.37 5.80 -4.16
N GLN A 136 6.07 5.08 -5.23
CA GLN A 136 5.21 5.56 -6.30
C GLN A 136 3.96 4.68 -6.41
N GLU A 137 2.80 5.27 -6.14
CA GLU A 137 1.51 4.63 -6.42
C GLU A 137 1.00 4.99 -7.81
N ASP A 138 -0.02 4.26 -8.27
CA ASP A 138 -0.68 4.41 -9.58
C ASP A 138 0.16 3.97 -10.80
N GLY A 139 1.39 3.45 -10.65
CA GLY A 139 2.19 2.93 -11.76
C GLY A 139 3.18 3.95 -12.34
N ALA A 140 3.41 3.91 -13.67
CA ALA A 140 4.36 4.79 -14.36
C ALA A 140 3.65 5.91 -15.16
N PRO A 141 4.36 6.97 -15.56
CA PRO A 141 3.76 8.10 -16.28
C PRO A 141 3.06 7.62 -17.54
N SER A 142 1.81 8.04 -17.71
CA SER A 142 1.03 7.81 -18.92
C SER A 142 0.09 8.99 -19.14
N SER A 143 -0.49 9.12 -20.33
CA SER A 143 -1.49 10.16 -20.62
C SER A 143 -2.72 10.10 -19.71
N SER A 144 -2.90 8.98 -18.98
CA SER A 144 -3.99 8.78 -18.02
C SER A 144 -3.53 8.77 -16.55
N LEU A 145 -2.22 8.79 -16.32
CA LEU A 145 -1.56 8.74 -15.02
C LEU A 145 -0.67 9.97 -14.86
N VAL A 146 -1.34 11.12 -14.74
CA VAL A 146 -0.72 12.45 -14.70
C VAL A 146 0.12 12.65 -13.41
N ARG A 147 -0.03 11.77 -12.41
CA ARG A 147 0.62 11.89 -11.08
C ARG A 147 1.92 11.09 -10.93
N ALA A 148 2.30 10.28 -11.91
CA ALA A 148 3.47 9.42 -11.83
C ALA A 148 4.72 10.12 -12.41
N HIS A 149 5.89 9.79 -11.87
CA HIS A 149 7.19 10.28 -12.33
C HIS A 149 7.99 9.18 -13.02
N PRO A 150 8.98 9.55 -13.86
CA PRO A 150 9.90 8.58 -14.45
C PRO A 150 10.51 7.68 -13.36
N LEU A 151 10.47 6.36 -13.57
CA LEU A 151 10.98 5.41 -12.57
C LEU A 151 12.48 5.62 -12.29
N ALA A 152 13.25 6.06 -13.29
CA ALA A 152 14.66 6.41 -13.12
C ALA A 152 14.88 7.58 -12.16
N GLU A 153 13.98 8.57 -12.15
CA GLU A 153 14.03 9.69 -11.21
C GLU A 153 13.68 9.24 -9.79
N CYS A 154 12.69 8.36 -9.65
CA CYS A 154 12.35 7.76 -8.36
C CYS A 154 13.53 6.96 -7.80
N SER A 155 14.20 6.16 -8.64
CA SER A 155 15.42 5.44 -8.27
C SER A 155 16.59 6.35 -7.94
N ARG A 156 16.75 7.49 -8.64
CA ARG A 156 17.83 8.45 -8.40
C ARG A 156 17.77 9.04 -7.00
N VAL A 157 16.57 9.42 -6.55
CA VAL A 157 16.37 10.03 -5.22
C VAL A 157 16.26 9.00 -4.10
N ALA A 158 16.16 7.70 -4.45
CA ALA A 158 16.10 6.60 -3.50
C ALA A 158 17.51 6.11 -3.11
N ARG A 159 17.89 6.42 -1.87
CA ARG A 159 19.09 5.87 -1.20
C ARG A 159 18.94 4.41 -0.83
N GLY A 160 17.77 4.07 -0.27
CA GLY A 160 17.51 2.75 0.30
C GLY A 160 16.70 1.86 -0.63
N GLU A 161 15.38 2.06 -0.62
CA GLU A 161 14.43 1.25 -1.37
C GLU A 161 13.51 2.12 -2.22
N PHE A 162 13.17 1.64 -3.42
CA PHE A 162 12.08 2.18 -4.22
C PHE A 162 10.96 1.14 -4.32
N VAL A 163 9.75 1.50 -3.89
CA VAL A 163 8.54 0.68 -4.03
C VAL A 163 7.60 1.29 -5.06
N LEU A 164 7.28 0.49 -6.08
CA LEU A 164 6.28 0.81 -7.09
C LEU A 164 5.01 -0.01 -6.83
N VAL A 165 3.89 0.66 -6.58
CA VAL A 165 2.56 0.04 -6.58
C VAL A 165 1.93 0.25 -7.96
N ALA A 166 1.65 -0.85 -8.66
CA ALA A 166 1.20 -0.78 -10.06
C ALA A 166 0.18 -1.87 -10.41
N ASP A 167 -0.71 -1.54 -11.33
CA ASP A 167 -1.64 -2.49 -11.93
C ASP A 167 -0.91 -3.43 -12.92
N ASN A 168 -1.39 -4.66 -13.00
CA ASN A 168 -0.91 -5.65 -13.96
C ASN A 168 -1.71 -5.57 -15.25
N ARG A 169 -1.01 -5.44 -16.38
CA ARG A 169 -1.60 -5.52 -17.73
C ARG A 169 -2.41 -6.81 -17.96
N LEU A 170 -1.97 -7.92 -17.37
CA LEU A 170 -2.61 -9.23 -17.48
C LEU A 170 -3.59 -9.51 -16.33
N GLY A 171 -3.83 -8.53 -15.45
CA GLY A 171 -4.75 -8.65 -14.33
C GLY A 171 -6.15 -9.03 -14.78
N TYR A 172 -6.69 -10.14 -14.27
CA TYR A 172 -8.02 -10.63 -14.65
C TYR A 172 -9.16 -9.93 -13.91
N LYS A 173 -8.85 -9.09 -12.93
CA LYS A 173 -9.81 -8.37 -12.08
C LYS A 173 -9.37 -6.91 -11.94
N ARG A 174 -10.33 -5.99 -11.86
CA ARG A 174 -10.09 -4.55 -11.64
C ARG A 174 -11.00 -4.01 -10.56
N SER A 175 -10.59 -2.93 -9.90
CA SER A 175 -11.47 -2.20 -8.99
C SER A 175 -12.42 -1.33 -9.80
N SER A 176 -13.69 -1.29 -9.40
CA SER A 176 -14.65 -0.33 -9.97
C SER A 176 -14.57 1.05 -9.30
N GLY A 177 -13.66 1.25 -8.34
CA GLY A 177 -13.63 2.44 -7.48
C GLY A 177 -14.65 2.43 -6.34
N TRP A 178 -15.33 1.30 -6.13
CA TRP A 178 -16.31 1.09 -5.06
C TRP A 178 -15.84 -0.02 -4.12
N ARG A 179 -15.99 0.16 -2.81
CA ARG A 179 -15.50 -0.82 -1.83
C ARG A 179 -16.14 -2.19 -2.04
N GLY A 180 -15.31 -3.22 -2.11
CA GLY A 180 -15.75 -4.61 -2.30
C GLY A 180 -16.37 -4.92 -3.67
N ARG A 181 -16.42 -3.97 -4.61
CA ARG A 181 -16.94 -4.18 -5.96
C ARG A 181 -15.79 -4.27 -6.96
N PHE A 182 -15.75 -5.39 -7.66
CA PHE A 182 -14.70 -5.70 -8.61
C PHE A 182 -15.30 -6.05 -9.97
N GLU A 183 -14.64 -5.59 -11.02
CA GLU A 183 -14.98 -5.94 -12.39
C GLU A 183 -14.09 -7.09 -12.86
N VAL A 184 -14.73 -8.13 -13.39
CA VAL A 184 -14.05 -9.21 -14.11
C VAL A 184 -14.44 -9.07 -15.58
N PRO A 185 -13.57 -8.54 -16.45
CA PRO A 185 -13.88 -8.39 -17.87
C PRO A 185 -14.17 -9.74 -18.53
N SER A 186 -15.04 -9.75 -19.53
CA SER A 186 -15.23 -10.92 -20.40
C SER A 186 -13.90 -11.25 -21.12
N PRO A 187 -13.65 -12.51 -21.51
CA PRO A 187 -12.37 -12.88 -22.13
C PRO A 187 -11.95 -12.02 -23.33
N PRO A 188 -12.85 -11.64 -24.27
CA PRO A 188 -12.48 -10.75 -25.38
C PRO A 188 -12.08 -9.34 -24.91
N ARG A 189 -12.81 -8.80 -23.91
CA ARG A 189 -12.48 -7.50 -23.32
C ARG A 189 -11.15 -7.56 -22.57
N TRP A 190 -10.90 -8.63 -21.82
CA TRP A 190 -9.63 -8.85 -21.13
C TRP A 190 -8.46 -8.90 -22.11
N LEU A 191 -8.57 -9.66 -23.21
CA LEU A 191 -7.53 -9.71 -24.25
C LEU A 191 -7.29 -8.33 -24.88
N LEU A 192 -8.36 -7.58 -25.16
CA LEU A 192 -8.27 -6.24 -25.72
C LEU A 192 -7.57 -5.27 -24.75
N ASP A 193 -7.95 -5.30 -23.46
CA ASP A 193 -7.35 -4.47 -22.42
C ASP A 193 -5.89 -4.85 -22.16
N ALA A 194 -5.57 -6.14 -22.18
CA ALA A 194 -4.20 -6.66 -22.06
C ALA A 194 -3.32 -6.24 -23.25
N TRP A 195 -3.89 -6.11 -24.45
CA TRP A 195 -3.17 -5.62 -25.62
C TRP A 195 -3.01 -4.09 -25.61
N ARG A 196 -4.08 -3.36 -25.25
CA ARG A 196 -4.09 -1.89 -25.29
C ARG A 196 -3.37 -1.23 -24.12
N ALA A 197 -3.33 -1.87 -22.95
CA ALA A 197 -2.80 -1.29 -21.71
C ALA A 197 -3.31 0.15 -21.50
N PRO A 198 -4.64 0.35 -21.36
CA PRO A 198 -5.27 1.67 -21.46
C PRO A 198 -4.78 2.69 -20.41
N ARG A 199 -4.18 2.24 -19.31
CA ARG A 199 -3.58 3.10 -18.27
C ARG A 199 -2.06 3.16 -18.34
N GLY A 200 -1.44 2.48 -19.30
CA GLY A 200 0.01 2.27 -19.33
C GLY A 200 0.46 1.11 -18.44
N GLU A 201 -0.44 0.19 -18.10
CA GLU A 201 -0.13 -0.99 -17.29
C GLU A 201 0.92 -1.88 -17.98
N ARG A 202 1.79 -2.53 -17.19
CA ARG A 202 2.76 -3.51 -17.69
C ARG A 202 2.49 -4.87 -17.08
N SER A 203 2.97 -5.93 -17.74
CA SER A 203 3.06 -7.23 -17.09
C SER A 203 4.17 -7.20 -16.03
N LEU A 204 4.16 -8.17 -15.10
CA LEU A 204 5.21 -8.29 -14.08
C LEU A 204 6.64 -8.25 -14.66
N PRO A 205 7.01 -9.02 -15.71
CA PRO A 205 8.32 -8.89 -16.35
C PRO A 205 8.58 -7.50 -16.94
N GLY A 206 7.53 -6.83 -17.43
CA GLY A 206 7.61 -5.48 -17.97
C GLY A 206 7.90 -4.43 -16.88
N TRP A 207 7.27 -4.56 -15.71
CA TRP A 207 7.57 -3.72 -14.54
C TRP A 207 8.98 -3.98 -14.01
N ARG A 208 9.38 -5.24 -13.84
CA ARG A 208 10.76 -5.59 -13.45
C ARG A 208 11.80 -5.01 -14.37
N ARG A 209 11.57 -5.09 -15.70
CA ARG A 209 12.48 -4.49 -16.68
C ARG A 209 12.54 -2.97 -16.55
N ALA A 210 11.41 -2.32 -16.27
CA ALA A 210 11.34 -0.87 -16.12
C ALA A 210 11.99 -0.37 -14.81
N LEU A 211 12.02 -1.22 -13.78
CA LEU A 211 12.70 -0.95 -12.50
C LEU A 211 14.19 -1.34 -12.49
N ARG A 212 14.72 -1.90 -13.58
CA ARG A 212 16.15 -2.18 -13.68
C ARG A 212 16.91 -0.91 -14.00
N PHE A 213 17.81 -0.52 -13.10
CA PHE A 213 18.79 0.54 -13.31
C PHE A 213 20.20 0.02 -12.98
N ALA A 214 21.23 0.77 -13.36
CA ALA A 214 22.61 0.37 -13.06
C ALA A 214 22.80 0.26 -11.53
N GLY A 215 23.28 -0.89 -11.06
CA GLY A 215 23.46 -1.15 -9.63
C GLY A 215 22.20 -1.55 -8.86
N SER A 216 21.04 -1.77 -9.51
CA SER A 216 19.84 -2.27 -8.83
C SER A 216 19.79 -3.79 -8.76
N GLU A 217 19.32 -4.34 -7.64
CA GLU A 217 18.89 -5.73 -7.56
C GLU A 217 17.66 -6.00 -8.43
N PRO A 218 17.42 -7.27 -8.85
CA PRO A 218 16.14 -7.65 -9.43
C PRO A 218 14.99 -7.29 -8.49
N ALA A 219 13.98 -6.59 -9.02
CA ALA A 219 12.86 -6.16 -8.19
C ALA A 219 12.04 -7.35 -7.69
N GLU A 220 11.90 -7.44 -6.36
CA GLU A 220 11.02 -8.38 -5.68
C GLU A 220 9.57 -7.91 -5.82
N ALA A 221 8.64 -8.84 -6.00
CA ALA A 221 7.23 -8.54 -6.18
C ALA A 221 6.33 -9.26 -5.17
N TRP A 222 5.32 -8.52 -4.72
CA TRP A 222 4.19 -9.03 -3.97
C TRP A 222 2.90 -8.67 -4.68
N SER A 223 1.95 -9.60 -4.67
CA SER A 223 0.59 -9.38 -5.14
C SER A 223 -0.21 -8.59 -4.11
N LEU A 224 -0.85 -7.50 -4.53
CA LEU A 224 -1.86 -6.79 -3.75
C LEU A 224 -3.24 -7.29 -4.15
N TYR A 225 -3.78 -8.25 -3.42
CA TYR A 225 -5.00 -8.96 -3.82
C TYR A 225 -6.24 -8.54 -2.99
N PRO A 226 -7.40 -8.26 -3.61
CA PRO A 226 -7.68 -8.41 -5.04
C PRO A 226 -7.22 -7.29 -5.95
N THR A 227 -6.99 -6.06 -5.50
CA THR A 227 -6.46 -4.96 -6.33
C THR A 227 -5.72 -3.92 -5.48
N SER A 228 -4.77 -3.18 -6.06
CA SER A 228 -4.00 -2.10 -5.41
C SER A 228 -4.89 -1.06 -4.72
N LEU A 229 -6.07 -0.78 -5.28
CA LEU A 229 -7.03 0.17 -4.71
C LEU A 229 -7.76 -0.38 -3.47
N ASP A 230 -8.12 -1.66 -3.49
CA ASP A 230 -8.91 -2.34 -2.46
C ASP A 230 -8.40 -3.77 -2.22
N PHE A 231 -7.18 -3.92 -1.67
CA PHE A 231 -6.61 -5.23 -1.35
C PHE A 231 -6.86 -5.61 0.10
N THR A 232 -6.92 -6.92 0.35
CA THR A 232 -6.98 -7.52 1.68
C THR A 232 -5.73 -8.34 1.96
N TYR A 233 -5.07 -8.90 0.94
CA TYR A 233 -3.87 -9.72 1.11
C TYR A 233 -2.68 -9.09 0.40
N VAL A 234 -1.52 -9.18 1.07
CA VAL A 234 -0.21 -9.01 0.44
C VAL A 234 0.39 -10.40 0.34
N ALA A 235 0.62 -10.90 -0.88
CA ALA A 235 1.08 -12.27 -1.10
C ALA A 235 2.39 -12.30 -1.89
N GLY A 236 3.33 -13.15 -1.48
CA GLY A 236 4.57 -13.47 -2.16
C GLY A 236 4.33 -13.92 -3.60
N ILE A 237 5.08 -13.33 -4.53
CA ILE A 237 5.23 -13.86 -5.90
C ILE A 237 6.60 -14.53 -6.05
N ASP A 238 7.63 -13.92 -5.47
CA ASP A 238 9.02 -14.41 -5.53
C ASP A 238 9.44 -15.23 -4.30
N CYS A 239 8.52 -15.41 -3.35
CA CYS A 239 8.75 -16.08 -2.08
C CYS A 239 7.51 -16.91 -1.68
N ASP A 240 7.73 -17.96 -0.89
CA ASP A 240 6.67 -18.87 -0.43
C ASP A 240 5.72 -18.24 0.60
N ALA A 241 6.07 -17.06 1.11
CA ALA A 241 5.38 -16.34 2.17
C ALA A 241 5.51 -14.81 1.99
N PRO A 242 4.47 -14.00 2.31
CA PRO A 242 3.17 -14.41 2.81
C PRO A 242 2.32 -15.09 1.72
N ARG A 243 1.51 -16.07 2.08
CA ARG A 243 0.65 -16.83 1.15
C ARG A 243 -0.68 -16.14 0.96
N LEU A 244 -1.22 -16.26 -0.25
CA LEU A 244 -2.64 -15.96 -0.47
C LEU A 244 -3.49 -17.05 0.21
N TYR A 245 -4.35 -16.63 1.14
CA TYR A 245 -5.37 -17.52 1.69
C TYR A 245 -6.42 -17.85 0.62
N VAL A 246 -6.52 -19.13 0.28
CA VAL A 246 -7.55 -19.64 -0.63
C VAL A 246 -8.64 -20.28 0.23
N GLY A 247 -9.80 -19.61 0.28
CA GLY A 247 -10.93 -20.05 1.09
C GLY A 247 -11.49 -21.41 0.65
N PRO A 248 -12.25 -22.12 1.50
CA PRO A 248 -12.73 -23.48 1.22
C PRO A 248 -13.49 -23.60 -0.11
N LYS A 249 -14.32 -22.62 -0.45
CA LYS A 249 -15.06 -22.57 -1.72
C LYS A 249 -14.15 -22.38 -2.95
N GLU A 250 -13.03 -21.70 -2.80
CA GLU A 250 -12.08 -21.51 -3.90
C GLU A 250 -11.22 -22.75 -4.14
N ARG A 251 -10.93 -23.54 -3.08
CA ARG A 251 -10.26 -24.84 -3.20
C ARG A 251 -11.08 -25.87 -3.99
N GLN A 252 -12.40 -25.71 -4.01
CA GLN A 252 -13.32 -26.55 -4.77
C GLN A 252 -13.36 -26.19 -6.27
N ASN A 253 -12.68 -25.11 -6.71
CA ASN A 253 -12.61 -24.73 -8.11
C ASN A 253 -11.32 -25.31 -8.73
N PRO A 254 -11.40 -26.43 -9.48
CA PRO A 254 -10.21 -27.11 -9.99
C PRO A 254 -9.40 -26.25 -10.96
N LEU A 255 -10.04 -25.35 -11.71
CA LEU A 255 -9.35 -24.44 -12.61
C LEU A 255 -8.50 -23.41 -11.85
N LYS A 256 -8.99 -22.91 -10.72
CA LYS A 256 -8.22 -21.99 -9.87
C LYS A 256 -7.04 -22.69 -9.20
N VAL A 257 -7.24 -23.94 -8.75
CA VAL A 257 -6.16 -24.75 -8.14
C VAL A 257 -5.10 -25.11 -9.19
N ALA A 258 -5.50 -25.63 -10.35
CA ALA A 258 -4.58 -25.92 -11.44
C ALA A 258 -3.84 -24.66 -11.91
N GLY A 259 -4.52 -23.51 -12.01
CA GLY A 259 -3.88 -22.25 -12.35
C GLY A 259 -2.83 -21.81 -11.32
N LYS A 260 -3.09 -22.05 -10.03
CA LYS A 260 -2.12 -21.82 -8.96
C LYS A 260 -0.91 -22.76 -9.08
N GLU A 261 -1.14 -24.05 -9.29
CA GLU A 261 -0.08 -25.07 -9.45
C GLU A 261 0.81 -24.80 -10.67
N LEU A 262 0.24 -24.24 -11.74
CA LEU A 262 0.96 -23.81 -12.93
C LEU A 262 1.67 -22.45 -12.76
N GLY A 263 1.67 -21.87 -11.56
CA GLY A 263 2.32 -20.58 -11.29
C GLY A 263 1.64 -19.37 -11.94
N LEU A 264 0.41 -19.52 -12.43
CA LEU A 264 -0.30 -18.44 -13.14
C LEU A 264 -0.71 -17.29 -12.22
N PHE A 265 -0.70 -17.50 -10.90
CA PHE A 265 -1.05 -16.46 -9.93
C PHE A 265 -0.20 -15.20 -10.08
N GLY A 266 1.13 -15.32 -10.14
CA GLY A 266 2.00 -14.15 -10.32
C GLY A 266 1.78 -13.43 -11.65
N ALA A 267 1.51 -14.19 -12.72
CA ALA A 267 1.27 -13.64 -14.05
C ALA A 267 -0.08 -12.92 -14.17
N LEU A 268 -1.12 -13.42 -13.48
CA LEU A 268 -2.49 -12.93 -13.58
C LEU A 268 -2.94 -12.08 -12.39
N SER A 269 -2.10 -11.94 -11.35
CA SER A 269 -2.43 -11.11 -10.20
C SER A 269 -2.80 -9.70 -10.66
N PRO A 270 -3.92 -9.11 -10.17
CA PRO A 270 -4.40 -7.82 -10.65
C PRO A 270 -3.42 -6.65 -10.49
N SER A 271 -2.56 -6.70 -9.48
CA SER A 271 -1.67 -5.58 -9.14
C SER A 271 -0.55 -6.03 -8.21
N PHE A 272 0.51 -5.23 -8.18
CA PHE A 272 1.74 -5.52 -7.48
C PHE A 272 2.15 -4.38 -6.56
N ALA A 273 2.88 -4.72 -5.51
CA ALA A 273 3.91 -3.88 -4.93
C ALA A 273 5.26 -4.48 -5.36
N LEU A 274 6.08 -3.71 -6.07
CA LEU A 274 7.43 -4.11 -6.49
C LEU A 274 8.47 -3.29 -5.73
N ARG A 275 9.40 -3.97 -5.08
CA ARG A 275 10.51 -3.37 -4.35
C ARG A 275 11.79 -3.52 -5.17
N SER A 276 12.48 -2.41 -5.41
CA SER A 276 13.85 -2.39 -5.91
C SER A 276 14.76 -1.75 -4.87
N ALA A 277 15.96 -2.30 -4.73
CA ALA A 277 17.01 -1.80 -3.84
C ALA A 277 18.34 -1.77 -4.61
N ARG A 278 19.32 -1.02 -4.08
CA ARG A 278 20.67 -1.02 -4.63
C ARG A 278 21.43 -2.29 -4.20
N ALA A 279 22.17 -2.88 -5.14
CA ALA A 279 22.88 -4.15 -4.98
C ALA A 279 24.16 -4.03 -4.13
N ASP A 280 24.68 -2.82 -3.94
CA ASP A 280 25.81 -2.53 -3.06
C ASP A 280 25.41 -2.40 -1.59
N ARG A 281 24.10 -2.38 -1.30
CA ARG A 281 23.60 -2.25 0.06
C ARG A 281 23.63 -3.62 0.76
N PRO A 282 24.11 -3.71 2.01
CA PRO A 282 24.02 -4.94 2.76
C PRO A 282 22.54 -5.31 2.98
N ALA A 283 22.22 -6.57 2.72
CA ALA A 283 20.91 -7.11 3.06
C ALA A 283 20.70 -6.98 4.57
N VAL A 284 19.59 -6.36 4.96
CA VAL A 284 19.17 -6.27 6.37
C VAL A 284 17.84 -6.99 6.52
N PRO A 285 17.53 -7.54 7.71
CA PRO A 285 16.23 -8.17 7.95
C PRO A 285 15.09 -7.21 7.67
N ARG A 286 13.99 -7.68 7.10
CA ARG A 286 12.79 -6.88 6.82
C ARG A 286 12.13 -6.37 8.10
N ARG A 287 11.28 -5.37 7.99
CA ARG A 287 10.53 -4.84 9.14
C ARG A 287 9.74 -5.92 9.85
N LEU A 288 9.02 -6.76 9.11
CA LEU A 288 8.25 -7.85 9.68
C LEU A 288 9.14 -8.89 10.39
N GLU A 289 10.26 -9.27 9.80
CA GLU A 289 11.21 -10.21 10.41
C GLU A 289 11.74 -9.69 11.76
N ARG A 290 12.04 -8.38 11.85
CA ARG A 290 12.44 -7.74 13.11
C ARG A 290 11.33 -7.74 14.15
N VAL A 291 10.09 -7.49 13.73
CA VAL A 291 8.91 -7.55 14.61
C VAL A 291 8.75 -8.97 15.16
N LEU A 292 8.86 -9.99 14.31
CA LEU A 292 8.74 -11.38 14.73
C LEU A 292 9.87 -11.82 15.65
N ALA A 293 11.11 -11.37 15.40
CA ALA A 293 12.23 -11.60 16.29
C ALA A 293 12.00 -10.97 17.68
N LEU A 294 11.47 -9.74 17.72
CA LEU A 294 11.12 -9.08 18.98
C LEU A 294 9.99 -9.81 19.73
N VAL A 295 8.96 -10.27 19.02
CA VAL A 295 7.88 -11.07 19.63
C VAL A 295 8.44 -12.36 20.20
N SER A 296 9.23 -13.11 19.43
CA SER A 296 9.92 -14.34 19.86
C SER A 296 10.70 -14.13 21.16
N GLU A 297 11.54 -13.09 21.21
CA GLU A 297 12.31 -12.72 22.40
C GLU A 297 11.41 -12.42 23.60
N ARG A 298 10.31 -11.70 23.38
CA ARG A 298 9.42 -11.25 24.45
C ARG A 298 8.56 -12.38 25.03
N VAL A 299 8.11 -13.31 24.19
CA VAL A 299 7.23 -14.43 24.61
C VAL A 299 8.01 -15.69 24.98
N GLY A 300 9.28 -15.81 24.56
CA GLY A 300 10.12 -16.98 24.83
C GLY A 300 9.80 -18.18 23.93
N GLU A 301 9.21 -17.96 22.76
CA GLU A 301 8.87 -19.00 21.77
C GLU A 301 9.74 -18.87 20.51
N PRO A 302 9.91 -19.93 19.70
CA PRO A 302 10.58 -19.84 18.41
C PRO A 302 9.92 -18.82 17.48
N VAL A 303 10.72 -18.18 16.62
CA VAL A 303 10.20 -17.26 15.60
C VAL A 303 9.29 -18.02 14.63
N GLY A 304 8.02 -17.61 14.55
CA GLY A 304 7.08 -18.13 13.56
C GLY A 304 7.41 -17.70 12.13
N GLU A 305 7.19 -18.59 11.15
CA GLU A 305 7.28 -18.27 9.73
C GLU A 305 6.03 -17.48 9.31
N VAL A 306 6.15 -16.38 8.58
CA VAL A 306 4.98 -15.64 8.10
C VAL A 306 4.13 -16.53 7.18
N GLU A 307 2.85 -16.71 7.52
CA GLU A 307 1.92 -17.42 6.65
C GLU A 307 1.02 -16.47 5.88
N HIS A 308 0.45 -15.46 6.55
CA HIS A 308 -0.46 -14.51 5.92
C HIS A 308 -0.16 -13.08 6.35
N LEU A 309 -0.27 -12.14 5.41
CA LEU A 309 -0.26 -10.70 5.66
C LEU A 309 -1.56 -10.10 5.12
N VAL A 310 -2.40 -9.61 6.04
CA VAL A 310 -3.77 -9.17 5.76
C VAL A 310 -3.92 -7.68 6.06
N ALA A 311 -4.17 -6.88 5.04
CA ALA A 311 -4.62 -5.50 5.18
C ALA A 311 -6.10 -5.49 5.58
N THR A 312 -6.39 -5.17 6.83
CA THR A 312 -7.76 -5.14 7.33
C THR A 312 -8.48 -3.85 6.95
N ARG A 313 -9.82 -3.88 6.97
CA ARG A 313 -10.64 -2.67 6.82
C ARG A 313 -10.53 -1.73 8.02
N GLY A 314 -10.10 -2.25 9.18
CA GLY A 314 -9.89 -1.48 10.40
C GLY A 314 -8.53 -0.77 10.46
N ASN A 315 -7.85 -0.57 9.32
CA ASN A 315 -6.58 0.17 9.27
C ASN A 315 -5.44 -0.45 10.10
N SER A 316 -5.45 -1.78 10.19
CA SER A 316 -4.38 -2.60 10.77
C SER A 316 -3.91 -3.64 9.76
N ALA A 317 -2.66 -4.08 9.89
CA ALA A 317 -2.17 -5.28 9.25
C ALA A 317 -2.25 -6.45 10.24
N VAL A 318 -2.89 -7.53 9.83
CA VAL A 318 -2.88 -8.79 10.59
C VAL A 318 -1.83 -9.70 9.97
N VAL A 319 -0.91 -10.18 10.82
CA VAL A 319 0.09 -11.18 10.45
C VAL A 319 -0.26 -12.48 11.14
N LEU A 320 -0.43 -13.53 10.34
CA LEU A 320 -0.56 -14.89 10.86
C LEU A 320 0.76 -15.61 10.61
N THR A 321 1.31 -16.25 11.64
CA THR A 321 2.53 -17.05 11.53
C THR A 321 2.26 -18.53 11.74
N ARG A 322 3.19 -19.36 11.27
CA ARG A 322 3.24 -20.81 11.44
C ARG A 322 4.52 -21.20 12.16
N GLY A 323 4.38 -21.90 13.28
CA GLY A 323 5.41 -22.47 14.13
C GLY A 323 5.86 -23.85 13.68
N THR A 324 6.51 -24.58 14.59
CA THR A 324 7.39 -25.72 14.23
C THR A 324 6.82 -27.13 14.45
N ALA A 325 5.60 -27.31 14.99
CA ALA A 325 5.15 -28.65 15.41
C ALA A 325 3.68 -28.98 15.10
N GLU A 326 2.71 -28.20 15.59
CA GLU A 326 1.27 -28.48 15.46
C GLU A 326 0.47 -27.17 15.38
N PRO A 327 -0.73 -27.16 14.75
CA PRO A 327 -1.60 -25.98 14.73
C PRO A 327 -1.95 -25.50 16.14
N GLY A 328 -1.72 -24.22 16.40
CA GLY A 328 -1.85 -23.59 17.72
C GLY A 328 -0.63 -23.76 18.63
N GLY A 329 0.48 -24.29 18.10
CA GLY A 329 1.73 -24.49 18.85
C GLY A 329 2.62 -23.24 18.95
N PRO A 330 3.77 -23.32 19.63
CA PRO A 330 4.71 -22.21 19.74
C PRO A 330 5.12 -21.63 18.38
N GLY A 331 5.07 -20.31 18.27
CA GLY A 331 5.31 -19.60 17.01
C GLY A 331 4.08 -19.44 16.11
N ASP A 332 2.92 -19.99 16.45
CA ASP A 332 1.62 -19.69 15.80
C ASP A 332 1.01 -18.44 16.42
N TRP A 333 1.25 -17.29 15.81
CA TRP A 333 0.80 -16.00 16.33
C TRP A 333 -0.20 -15.35 15.39
N CYS A 334 -1.14 -14.62 15.99
CA CYS A 334 -1.98 -13.64 15.32
C CYS A 334 -1.57 -12.25 15.80
N LEU A 335 -0.77 -11.55 15.01
CA LEU A 335 -0.28 -10.21 15.35
C LEU A 335 -1.13 -9.15 14.68
N HIS A 336 -1.70 -8.25 15.48
CA HIS A 336 -2.40 -7.07 15.01
C HIS A 336 -1.45 -5.86 15.05
N LEU A 337 -0.96 -5.45 13.89
CA LEU A 337 -0.04 -4.32 13.74
C LEU A 337 -0.85 -3.08 13.32
N PRO A 338 -0.99 -2.07 14.20
CA PRO A 338 -1.73 -0.85 13.85
C PRO A 338 -0.98 -0.08 12.77
N LEU A 339 -1.68 0.34 11.71
CA LEU A 339 -1.15 1.20 10.66
C LEU A 339 -1.56 2.67 10.85
N SER A 340 -2.22 2.99 11.96
CA SER A 340 -2.51 4.37 12.36
C SER A 340 -2.44 4.58 13.88
N ARG A 341 -2.16 5.81 14.31
CA ARG A 341 -2.17 6.22 15.72
C ARG A 341 -3.54 6.02 16.37
N GLN A 342 -4.63 6.26 15.64
CA GLN A 342 -5.97 6.03 16.14
C GLN A 342 -6.18 4.55 16.48
N GLN A 343 -5.72 3.63 15.63
CA GLN A 343 -5.78 2.19 15.90
C GLN A 343 -4.90 1.80 17.08
N ARG A 344 -3.71 2.40 17.22
CA ARG A 344 -2.88 2.21 18.42
C ARG A 344 -3.60 2.63 19.70
N THR A 345 -4.24 3.80 19.69
CA THR A 345 -5.04 4.29 20.83
C THR A 345 -6.23 3.36 21.13
N GLN A 346 -6.88 2.81 20.10
CA GLN A 346 -7.97 1.84 20.29
C GLN A 346 -7.46 0.52 20.88
N LEU A 347 -6.29 0.05 20.42
CA LEU A 347 -5.65 -1.16 20.93
C LEU A 347 -5.20 -1.00 22.38
N GLU A 348 -4.56 0.12 22.72
CA GLU A 348 -4.16 0.47 24.10
C GLU A 348 -5.37 0.45 25.05
N ARG A 349 -6.47 1.11 24.65
CA ARG A 349 -7.72 1.07 25.43
C ARG A 349 -8.28 -0.35 25.59
N HIS A 350 -8.16 -1.18 24.56
CA HIS A 350 -8.59 -2.57 24.64
C HIS A 350 -7.74 -3.36 25.63
N HIS A 351 -6.42 -3.18 25.60
CA HIS A 351 -5.49 -3.82 26.53
C HIS A 351 -5.77 -3.37 27.97
N ASP A 352 -5.94 -2.06 28.20
CA ASP A 352 -6.29 -1.51 29.51
C ASP A 352 -7.59 -2.12 30.08
N VAL A 353 -8.56 -2.40 29.22
CA VAL A 353 -9.82 -3.06 29.63
C VAL A 353 -9.58 -4.53 29.96
N LEU A 354 -8.84 -5.26 29.11
CA LEU A 354 -8.54 -6.68 29.33
C LEU A 354 -7.75 -6.90 30.62
N GLU A 355 -6.78 -6.04 30.95
CA GLU A 355 -6.01 -6.09 32.20
C GLU A 355 -6.87 -5.88 33.46
N ARG A 356 -8.03 -5.24 33.32
CA ARG A 356 -8.97 -4.96 34.43
C ARG A 356 -10.05 -6.03 34.57
N LEU A 357 -10.18 -6.96 33.62
CA LEU A 357 -11.14 -8.05 33.74
C LEU A 357 -10.63 -9.07 34.77
N PRO A 358 -11.46 -9.50 35.74
CA PRO A 358 -11.09 -10.59 36.63
C PRO A 358 -10.96 -11.87 35.80
N VAL A 359 -9.78 -12.50 35.87
CA VAL A 359 -9.47 -13.79 35.23
C VAL A 359 -10.16 -14.94 35.96
#